data_AF-A0A822FCV6-F1
#
_entry.id   AF-A0A822FCV6-F1
#
_cell.length_a   1.000
_cell.length_b   1.000
_cell.length_c   1.000
_cell.angle_alpha   90.00
_cell.angle_beta   90.00
_cell.angle_gamma   90.00
#
_symmetry.space_group_name_H-M   'P 1'
#
loop_
_entity.id
_entity.type
_entity.pdbx_description
1 polymer ?
#
loop_
_entity_poly.entity_id
_entity_poly.type
_entity_poly.pdbx_seq_one_letter_code
_entity_poly.pdbx_strand_id
1 'polypeptide(L)'
;IEQAARGIIEEGKHIGKEREAEKLAKMLREKKNAGMEEVWKCCAYLYTLESFLYKTLNAAMRLVGDKEHEQVWRRKVRTLGPFSLLLWDDPFNTKLTTEKTLYRGAELTKEQIASYEEMAKDKTYGSFQAYTSSSRNRKKAEEFGNTLFIMEVFIAFIADL
;
A
#
# COMPACT_ATOMS: atom_id res chain seq x y z
N ILE A 1 -5.38 0.87 16.69
CA ILE A 1 -6.53 1.67 16.16
C ILE A 1 -6.41 3.16 16.51
N GLU A 2 -6.45 3.57 17.78
CA GLU A 2 -6.42 5.02 18.10
C GLU A 2 -5.16 5.74 17.61
N GLN A 3 -3.99 5.10 17.74
CA GLN A 3 -2.74 5.67 17.23
C GLN A 3 -2.78 5.82 15.71
N ALA A 4 -3.31 4.83 14.98
CA ALA A 4 -3.48 4.90 13.53
C ALA A 4 -4.42 6.05 13.13
N ALA A 5 -5.57 6.18 13.80
CA ALA A 5 -6.52 7.27 13.55
C ALA A 5 -5.90 8.65 13.83
N ARG A 6 -5.11 8.80 14.90
CA ARG A 6 -4.38 10.05 15.20
C ARG A 6 -3.33 10.36 14.13
N GLY A 7 -2.54 9.37 13.73
CA GLY A 7 -1.52 9.52 12.71
C GLY A 7 -2.08 9.94 11.34
N ILE A 8 -3.22 9.39 10.94
CA ILE A 8 -3.95 9.82 9.74
C ILE A 8 -4.31 11.30 9.84
N ILE A 9 -4.87 11.75 10.97
CA ILE A 9 -5.24 13.16 11.18
C ILE A 9 -4.01 14.07 11.13
N GLU A 10 -2.92 13.67 11.79
CA GLU A 10 -1.67 14.44 11.83
C GLU A 10 -1.08 14.62 10.43
N GLU A 11 -1.03 13.55 9.63
CA GLU A 11 -0.57 13.65 8.25
C GLU A 11 -1.49 14.48 7.37
N GLY A 12 -2.81 14.36 7.57
CA GLY A 12 -3.80 15.21 6.90
C GLY A 12 -3.59 16.70 7.17
N LYS A 13 -3.31 17.08 8.42
CA LYS A 13 -2.99 18.46 8.81
C LYS A 13 -1.76 18.97 8.07
N HIS A 14 -0.69 18.18 8.03
CA HIS A 14 0.56 18.58 7.37
C HIS A 14 0.43 18.86 5.87
N ILE A 15 -0.59 18.32 5.20
CA ILE A 15 -0.79 18.47 3.75
C ILE A 15 -2.07 19.24 3.39
N GLY A 16 -2.73 19.87 4.37
CA GLY A 16 -3.98 20.62 4.14
C GLY A 16 -5.19 19.76 3.77
N LYS A 17 -5.22 18.50 4.19
CA LYS A 17 -6.31 17.52 3.96
C LYS A 17 -7.06 17.15 5.23
N GLU A 18 -7.20 18.09 6.15
CA GLU A 18 -7.74 17.89 7.50
C GLU A 18 -9.13 17.23 7.51
N ARG A 19 -10.08 17.78 6.74
CA ARG A 19 -11.46 17.25 6.67
C ARG A 19 -11.51 15.81 6.16
N GLU A 20 -10.68 15.49 5.15
CA GLU A 20 -10.57 14.14 4.62
C GLU A 20 -9.98 13.21 5.68
N ALA A 21 -8.91 13.63 6.34
CA ALA A 21 -8.24 12.85 7.37
C ALA A 21 -9.13 12.56 8.59
N GLU A 22 -9.92 13.53 9.03
CA GLU A 22 -10.92 13.34 10.07
C GLU A 22 -11.99 12.31 9.66
N LYS A 23 -12.45 12.36 8.40
CA LYS A 23 -13.40 11.38 7.86
C LYS A 23 -12.79 9.97 7.87
N LEU A 24 -11.58 9.79 7.34
CA LEU A 24 -10.90 8.49 7.30
C LEU A 24 -10.65 7.95 8.72
N ALA A 25 -10.18 8.81 9.63
CA ALA A 25 -9.95 8.44 11.03
C ALA A 25 -11.24 8.07 11.77
N LYS A 26 -12.36 8.76 11.46
CA LYS A 26 -13.67 8.42 12.01
C LYS A 26 -14.12 7.02 11.57
N MET A 27 -14.02 6.72 10.28
CA MET A 27 -14.36 5.40 9.73
C MET A 27 -13.58 4.27 10.42
N LEU A 28 -12.28 4.47 10.65
CA LEU A 28 -11.45 3.51 11.38
C LEU A 28 -11.88 3.35 12.85
N ARG A 29 -12.20 4.46 13.53
CA ARG A 29 -12.66 4.42 14.94
C ARG A 29 -14.01 3.74 15.11
N GLU A 30 -14.92 3.88 14.15
CA GLU A 30 -16.24 3.21 14.16
C GLU A 30 -16.10 1.69 14.19
N LYS A 31 -14.99 1.13 13.69
CA LYS A 31 -14.71 -0.31 13.68
C LYS A 31 -13.98 -0.82 14.92
N LYS A 32 -13.59 0.06 15.86
CA LYS A 32 -12.76 -0.28 17.02
C LYS A 32 -13.28 -1.47 17.85
N ASN A 33 -14.59 -1.57 18.02
CA ASN A 33 -15.24 -2.61 18.83
C ASN A 33 -15.82 -3.76 17.99
N ALA A 34 -15.61 -3.75 16.68
CA ALA A 34 -16.19 -4.74 15.76
C ALA A 34 -15.32 -6.00 15.56
N GLY A 35 -14.18 -6.08 16.26
CA GLY A 35 -13.21 -7.17 16.10
C GLY A 35 -12.15 -6.88 15.04
N MET A 36 -11.06 -7.66 15.06
CA MET A 36 -9.88 -7.39 14.24
C MET A 36 -10.15 -7.57 12.73
N GLU A 37 -10.99 -8.54 12.37
CA GLU A 37 -11.44 -8.74 10.98
C GLU A 37 -12.07 -7.48 10.37
N GLU A 38 -12.99 -6.84 11.08
CA GLU A 38 -13.68 -5.64 10.59
C GLU A 38 -12.77 -4.41 10.56
N VAL A 39 -11.84 -4.33 11.51
CA VAL A 39 -10.81 -3.28 11.52
C VAL A 39 -9.87 -3.43 10.33
N TRP A 40 -9.44 -4.67 10.04
CA TRP A 40 -8.57 -4.95 8.91
C TRP A 40 -9.25 -4.63 7.57
N LYS A 41 -10.49 -5.10 7.35
CA LYS A 41 -11.28 -4.77 6.15
C LYS A 41 -11.43 -3.26 5.97
N CYS A 42 -11.65 -2.54 7.06
CA CYS A 42 -11.70 -1.08 7.03
C CYS A 42 -10.35 -0.47 6.63
N CYS A 43 -9.22 -0.93 7.18
CA CYS A 43 -7.91 -0.46 6.77
C CYS A 43 -7.65 -0.72 5.28
N ALA A 44 -7.99 -1.92 4.79
CA ALA A 44 -7.83 -2.28 3.40
C ALA A 44 -8.72 -1.42 2.48
N TYR A 45 -9.98 -1.17 2.86
CA TYR A 45 -10.86 -0.23 2.17
C TYR A 45 -10.31 1.21 2.17
N LEU A 46 -9.84 1.71 3.31
CA LEU A 46 -9.26 3.06 3.40
C LEU A 46 -8.01 3.20 2.52
N TYR A 47 -7.22 2.12 2.38
CA TYR A 47 -6.05 2.08 1.50
C TYR A 47 -6.41 2.04 0.01
N THR A 48 -7.57 1.52 -0.38
CA THR A 48 -8.02 1.50 -1.78
C THR A 48 -8.78 2.74 -2.21
N LEU A 49 -9.25 3.58 -1.27
CA LEU A 49 -9.84 4.87 -1.58
C LEU A 49 -8.85 5.78 -2.30
N GLU A 50 -9.34 6.54 -3.29
CA GLU A 50 -8.59 7.62 -3.91
C GLU A 50 -8.43 8.80 -2.94
N SER A 51 -7.55 8.62 -1.96
CA SER A 51 -7.33 9.54 -0.86
C SER A 51 -5.85 9.92 -0.73
N PHE A 52 -5.55 10.91 0.11
CA PHE A 52 -4.16 11.21 0.42
C PHE A 52 -3.44 10.06 1.13
N LEU A 53 -4.18 9.18 1.81
CA LEU A 53 -3.62 8.19 2.73
C LEU A 53 -2.75 7.18 1.98
N TYR A 54 -3.26 6.53 0.94
CA TYR A 54 -2.49 5.54 0.18
C TYR A 54 -1.29 6.18 -0.54
N LYS A 55 -1.47 7.40 -1.08
CA LYS A 55 -0.39 8.16 -1.74
C LYS A 55 0.75 8.44 -0.76
N THR A 56 0.40 8.95 0.42
CA THR A 56 1.37 9.29 1.47
C THR A 56 2.05 8.06 2.04
N LEU A 57 1.29 7.00 2.28
CA LEU A 57 1.81 5.72 2.79
C LEU A 57 2.83 5.12 1.82
N ASN A 58 2.47 5.00 0.55
CA ASN A 58 3.35 4.42 -0.46
C ASN A 58 4.59 5.28 -0.72
N ALA A 59 4.45 6.61 -0.70
CA ALA A 59 5.59 7.50 -0.79
C ALA A 59 6.54 7.33 0.40
N ALA A 60 6.01 7.24 1.62
CA ALA A 60 6.82 7.02 2.82
C ALA A 60 7.54 5.67 2.79
N MET A 61 6.85 4.59 2.42
CA MET A 61 7.44 3.25 2.35
C MET A 61 8.59 3.16 1.34
N ARG A 62 8.50 3.86 0.21
CA ARG A 62 9.59 3.92 -0.79
C ARG A 62 10.86 4.60 -0.27
N LEU A 63 10.74 5.46 0.74
CA LEU A 63 11.87 6.17 1.35
C LEU A 63 12.48 5.41 2.52
N VAL A 64 11.84 4.35 3.04
CA VAL A 64 12.36 3.62 4.21
C VAL A 64 13.72 3.03 3.90
N GLY A 65 14.69 3.32 4.76
CA GLY A 65 16.08 2.87 4.61
C GLY A 65 16.96 3.81 3.77
N ASP A 66 16.38 4.82 3.12
CA ASP A 66 17.13 5.88 2.48
C ASP A 66 17.77 6.79 3.53
N LYS A 67 19.10 6.97 3.42
CA LYS A 67 19.89 7.79 4.35
C LYS A 67 19.69 9.28 4.13
N GLU A 68 19.48 9.71 2.87
CA GLU A 68 19.29 11.13 2.56
C GLU A 68 17.96 11.65 3.11
N HIS A 69 16.93 10.80 3.11
CA HIS A 69 15.59 11.14 3.56
C HIS A 69 15.24 10.57 4.94
N GLU A 70 16.24 10.27 5.78
CA GLU A 70 16.06 9.57 7.05
C GLU A 70 15.02 10.22 7.97
N GLN A 71 15.14 11.52 8.17
CA GLN A 71 14.22 12.27 9.03
C GLN A 71 12.79 12.25 8.50
N VAL A 72 12.62 12.26 7.17
CA VAL A 72 11.31 12.24 6.53
C VAL A 72 10.63 10.91 6.77
N TRP A 73 11.28 9.79 6.42
CA TRP A 73 10.64 8.49 6.55
C TRP A 73 10.45 8.10 8.03
N ARG A 74 11.37 8.45 8.93
CA ARG A 74 11.18 8.21 10.38
C ARG A 74 9.97 8.95 10.94
N ARG A 75 9.75 10.21 10.54
CA ARG A 75 8.55 10.97 10.94
C ARG A 75 7.28 10.28 10.43
N LYS A 76 7.26 9.89 9.16
CA LYS A 76 6.12 9.20 8.54
C LYS A 76 5.86 7.84 9.19
N VAL A 77 6.89 7.11 9.60
CA VAL A 77 6.72 5.84 10.34
C VAL A 77 6.09 6.07 11.71
N ARG A 78 6.44 7.17 12.41
CA ARG A 78 5.82 7.49 13.71
C ARG A 78 4.32 7.75 13.59
N THR A 79 3.89 8.39 12.51
CA THR A 79 2.46 8.73 12.30
C THR A 79 1.70 7.59 11.62
N LEU A 80 2.19 7.08 10.48
CA LEU A 80 1.48 6.09 9.65
C LEU A 80 1.82 4.64 10.00
N GLY A 81 2.91 4.37 10.72
CA GLY A 81 3.30 3.01 11.11
C GLY A 81 2.20 2.22 11.82
N PRO A 82 1.46 2.80 12.78
CA PRO A 82 0.33 2.13 13.40
C PRO A 82 -0.78 1.75 12.41
N PHE A 83 -1.01 2.53 11.34
CA PHE A 83 -1.95 2.16 10.29
C PHE A 83 -1.37 1.03 9.41
N SER A 84 -0.10 1.12 9.03
CA SER A 84 0.59 0.05 8.28
C SER A 84 0.51 -1.29 8.98
N LEU A 85 0.70 -1.32 10.31
CA LEU A 85 0.60 -2.54 11.10
C LEU A 85 -0.80 -3.16 11.04
N LEU A 86 -1.85 -2.34 11.18
CA LEU A 86 -3.24 -2.82 11.07
C LEU A 86 -3.59 -3.32 9.67
N LEU A 87 -2.95 -2.76 8.63
CA LEU A 87 -3.14 -3.21 7.25
C LEU A 87 -2.34 -4.48 6.94
N TRP A 88 -1.15 -4.63 7.55
CA TRP A 88 -0.29 -5.79 7.36
C TRP A 88 -0.80 -7.04 8.07
N ASP A 89 -1.38 -6.87 9.26
CA ASP A 89 -1.87 -7.97 10.12
C ASP A 89 -3.23 -8.51 9.60
N ASP A 90 -3.20 -9.12 8.42
CA ASP A 90 -4.38 -9.70 7.76
C ASP A 90 -4.85 -10.99 8.47
N PRO A 91 -5.99 -10.98 9.18
CA PRO A 91 -6.49 -12.16 9.89
C PRO A 91 -7.04 -13.22 8.94
N PHE A 92 -7.31 -12.88 7.67
CA PHE A 92 -7.75 -13.82 6.64
C PHE A 92 -6.58 -14.56 5.99
N ASN A 93 -5.36 -14.19 6.37
CA ASN A 93 -4.14 -14.67 5.77
C ASN A 93 -3.72 -16.10 6.21
N THR A 94 -4.65 -17.03 6.13
CA THR A 94 -4.50 -18.40 6.60
C THR A 94 -4.33 -19.40 5.46
N LYS A 95 -4.60 -18.98 4.21
CA LYS A 95 -4.51 -19.83 3.03
C LYS A 95 -3.45 -19.31 2.08
N LEU A 96 -2.33 -20.04 2.02
CA LEU A 96 -1.33 -19.85 0.99
C LEU A 96 -1.96 -20.10 -0.38
N THR A 97 -2.01 -19.07 -1.22
CA THR A 97 -2.38 -19.24 -2.62
C THR A 97 -1.11 -19.32 -3.44
N THR A 98 -0.96 -20.44 -4.16
CA THR A 98 0.14 -20.66 -5.10
C THR A 98 -0.39 -20.54 -6.52
N GLU A 99 0.50 -20.16 -7.44
CA GLU A 99 0.28 -20.23 -8.90
C GLU A 99 -0.89 -19.38 -9.41
N LYS A 100 -0.76 -18.06 -9.29
CA LYS A 100 -1.67 -17.11 -9.94
C LYS A 100 -0.89 -16.07 -10.74
N THR A 101 -1.48 -15.63 -11.85
CA THR A 101 -0.98 -14.46 -12.57
C THR A 101 -1.70 -13.22 -12.06
N LEU A 102 -0.94 -12.20 -11.67
CA LEU A 102 -1.43 -10.87 -11.34
C LEU A 102 -0.84 -9.84 -12.30
N TYR A 103 -1.63 -8.81 -12.57
CA TYR A 103 -1.30 -7.72 -13.48
C TYR A 103 -1.26 -6.41 -12.72
N ARG A 104 -0.26 -5.58 -13.01
CA ARG A 104 -0.17 -4.23 -12.44
C ARG A 104 0.23 -3.24 -13.52
N GLY A 105 -0.64 -2.28 -13.77
CA GLY A 105 -0.25 -1.06 -14.47
C GLY A 105 0.52 -0.13 -13.55
N ALA A 106 1.56 0.51 -14.08
CA ALA A 106 2.21 1.64 -13.44
C ALA A 106 2.66 2.66 -14.49
N GLU A 107 2.65 3.94 -14.10
CA GLU A 107 3.36 4.98 -14.83
C GLU A 107 4.81 5.01 -14.36
N LEU A 108 5.75 4.72 -15.25
CA LEU A 108 7.18 4.67 -14.96
C LEU A 108 7.97 5.59 -15.89
N THR A 109 9.11 6.08 -15.41
CA THR A 109 10.06 6.77 -16.29
C THR A 109 10.81 5.78 -17.17
N LYS A 110 11.44 6.27 -18.25
CA LYS A 110 12.22 5.43 -19.17
C LYS A 110 13.36 4.70 -18.46
N GLU A 111 13.99 5.36 -17.50
CA GLU A 111 15.09 4.82 -16.70
C GLU A 111 14.59 3.69 -15.78
N GLN A 112 13.41 3.85 -15.18
CA GLN A 112 12.78 2.81 -14.38
C GLN A 112 12.40 1.59 -15.22
N ILE A 113 11.82 1.81 -16.41
CA ILE A 113 11.48 0.74 -17.36
C ILE A 113 12.76 -0.05 -17.72
N ALA A 114 13.83 0.63 -18.13
CA ALA A 114 15.09 0.00 -18.47
C ALA A 114 15.65 -0.85 -17.32
N SER A 115 15.60 -0.34 -16.09
CA SER A 115 16.06 -1.07 -14.90
C SER A 115 15.23 -2.34 -14.63
N TYR A 116 13.90 -2.27 -14.78
CA TYR A 116 13.04 -3.45 -14.64
C TYR A 116 13.24 -4.48 -15.77
N GLU A 117 13.48 -4.03 -16.99
CA GLU A 117 13.79 -4.91 -18.12
C GLU A 117 15.12 -5.64 -17.93
N GLU A 118 16.14 -4.97 -17.38
CA GLU A 118 17.42 -5.58 -17.02
C GLU A 118 17.24 -6.61 -15.91
N MET A 119 16.53 -6.26 -14.83
CA MET A 119 16.23 -7.18 -13.73
C MET A 119 15.49 -8.45 -14.22
N ALA A 120 14.56 -8.30 -15.15
CA ALA A 120 13.80 -9.42 -15.72
C ALA A 120 14.68 -10.35 -16.57
N LYS A 121 15.72 -9.83 -17.25
CA LYS A 121 16.66 -10.63 -18.05
C LYS A 121 17.62 -11.41 -17.17
N ASP A 122 18.18 -10.76 -16.15
CA ASP A 122 19.22 -11.33 -15.30
C ASP A 122 18.69 -12.24 -14.19
N LYS A 123 17.35 -12.41 -14.12
CA LYS A 123 16.65 -13.15 -13.05
C LYS A 123 17.04 -12.68 -11.65
N THR A 124 17.44 -11.41 -11.52
CA THR A 124 17.77 -10.82 -10.22
C THR A 124 16.50 -10.57 -9.42
N TYR A 125 16.58 -10.75 -8.10
CA TYR A 125 15.46 -10.46 -7.21
C TYR A 125 15.25 -8.95 -7.07
N GLY A 126 14.08 -8.47 -7.49
CA GLY A 126 13.59 -7.12 -7.21
C GLY A 126 12.57 -7.12 -6.08
N SER A 127 12.42 -5.98 -5.40
CA SER A 127 11.36 -5.80 -4.39
C SER A 127 10.65 -4.47 -4.58
N PHE A 128 9.32 -4.48 -4.40
CA PHE A 128 8.57 -3.26 -4.20
C PHE A 128 8.53 -2.97 -2.70
N GLN A 129 9.14 -1.87 -2.27
CA GLN A 129 9.19 -1.50 -0.85
C GLN A 129 7.83 -1.09 -0.28
N ALA A 130 6.89 -0.69 -1.15
CA ALA A 130 5.54 -0.28 -0.76
C ALA A 130 4.50 -1.35 -1.10
N TYR A 131 3.32 -1.25 -0.47
CA TYR A 131 2.16 -2.03 -0.87
C TYR A 131 1.87 -1.86 -2.36
N THR A 132 1.61 -2.99 -3.02
CA THR A 132 1.52 -3.06 -4.47
C THR A 132 0.14 -3.53 -4.86
N SER A 133 -0.70 -2.60 -5.34
CA SER A 133 -2.01 -2.95 -5.91
C SER A 133 -1.82 -3.68 -7.24
N SER A 134 -2.59 -4.74 -7.42
CA SER A 134 -2.58 -5.59 -8.61
C SER A 134 -3.98 -6.14 -8.89
N SER A 135 -4.22 -6.60 -10.11
CA SER A 135 -5.50 -7.10 -10.59
C SER A 135 -5.35 -8.49 -11.20
N ARG A 136 -6.39 -9.34 -11.08
CA ARG A 136 -6.51 -10.58 -11.87
C ARG A 136 -6.99 -10.31 -13.30
N ASN A 137 -7.56 -9.13 -13.54
CA ASN A 137 -8.03 -8.70 -14.85
C ASN A 137 -6.96 -7.81 -15.51
N ARG A 138 -6.31 -8.35 -16.55
CA ARG A 138 -5.29 -7.66 -17.34
C ARG A 138 -5.78 -6.35 -17.93
N LYS A 139 -6.95 -6.35 -18.58
CA LYS A 139 -7.52 -5.14 -19.21
C LYS A 139 -7.69 -4.02 -18.19
N LYS A 140 -8.13 -4.37 -16.98
CA LYS A 140 -8.27 -3.40 -15.89
C LYS A 140 -6.91 -2.85 -15.43
N ALA A 141 -5.87 -3.67 -15.41
CA ALA A 141 -4.52 -3.22 -15.05
C ALA A 141 -3.90 -2.32 -16.11
N GLU A 142 -4.16 -2.57 -17.40
CA GLU A 142 -3.69 -1.77 -18.54
C GLU A 142 -4.26 -0.34 -18.54
N GLU A 143 -5.34 -0.07 -17.80
CA GLU A 143 -5.86 1.29 -17.62
C GLU A 143 -4.94 2.19 -16.75
N PHE A 144 -3.93 1.62 -16.08
CA PHE A 144 -3.11 2.34 -15.12
C PHE A 144 -1.67 2.56 -15.62
N GLY A 145 -1.48 3.60 -16.44
CA GLY A 145 -0.15 4.10 -16.82
C GLY A 145 0.49 3.44 -18.04
N ASN A 146 1.76 3.74 -18.28
CA ASN A 146 2.49 3.38 -19.49
C ASN A 146 3.16 1.99 -19.49
N THR A 147 3.19 1.29 -18.35
CA THR A 147 3.89 -0.01 -18.20
C THR A 147 3.00 -1.05 -17.55
N LEU A 148 3.04 -2.29 -18.04
CA LEU A 148 2.33 -3.44 -17.47
C LEU A 148 3.31 -4.47 -16.92
N PHE A 149 3.27 -4.69 -15.60
CA PHE A 149 3.88 -5.85 -14.97
C PHE A 149 2.97 -7.07 -15.09
N ILE A 150 3.54 -8.18 -15.56
CA ILE A 150 2.90 -9.50 -15.56
C ILE A 150 3.65 -10.34 -14.53
N MET A 151 2.99 -10.68 -13.43
CA MET A 151 3.62 -11.28 -12.26
C MET A 151 3.08 -12.69 -12.05
N GLU A 152 3.97 -13.68 -12.12
CA GLU A 152 3.70 -15.03 -11.64
C GLU A 152 3.89 -15.06 -10.13
N VAL A 153 2.80 -15.37 -9.42
CA VAL A 153 2.77 -15.36 -7.97
C VAL A 153 2.98 -16.77 -7.45
N PHE A 154 4.17 -17.01 -6.92
CA PHE A 154 4.52 -18.27 -6.27
C PHE A 154 3.91 -18.37 -4.86
N ILE A 155 3.92 -17.25 -4.13
CA ILE A 155 3.40 -17.13 -2.78
C ILE A 155 2.65 -15.81 -2.69
N ALA A 156 1.34 -15.87 -2.44
CA ALA A 156 0.61 -14.70 -1.98
C ALA A 156 -0.40 -15.01 -0.90
N PHE A 157 -0.56 -13.96 -0.12
CA PHE A 157 -1.50 -13.77 0.94
C PHE A 157 -2.52 -12.77 0.39
N ILE A 158 -3.70 -13.29 0.01
CA ILE A 158 -4.70 -12.51 -0.72
C ILE A 158 -5.99 -12.49 0.09
N ALA A 159 -6.49 -11.29 0.34
CA ALA A 159 -7.86 -11.07 0.74
C ALA A 159 -8.66 -10.57 -0.47
N ASP A 160 -9.70 -11.30 -0.84
CA ASP A 160 -10.69 -10.82 -1.81
C ASP A 160 -11.66 -9.89 -1.06
N LEU A 161 -11.47 -8.57 -1.25
CA LEU A 161 -12.35 -7.52 -0.70
C LEU A 161 -13.61 -7.34 -1.55
#